data_AF-A0A2D4U3E3-F1
#
_entry.id   AF-A0A2D4U3E3-F1
#
_cell.length_a   1.000
_cell.length_b   1.000
_cell.length_c   1.000
_cell.angle_alpha   90.00
_cell.angle_beta   90.00
_cell.angle_gamma   90.00
#
_symmetry.space_group_name_H-M   'P 1'
#
loop_
_entity.id
_entity.type
_entity.pdbx_description
1 polymer ?
#
loop_
_entity_poly.entity_id
_entity_poly.type
_entity_poly.pdbx_seq_one_letter_code
_entity_poly.pdbx_strand_id
1 'polypeptide(L)'
;MKAFTLSTLALAILLSGCQPKQPDSSSAPQRVAATAQQQVASTPWWHDAVFHQVWPRSFNDTDADGHGDFNGMTAKLAYLQELGINALWLTPMFEAPSYH
;
A
#
# COMPACT_ATOMS: atom_id res chain seq x y z
N MET A 1 -25.91 -22.55 -56.13
CA MET A 1 -24.81 -21.56 -56.11
C MET A 1 -24.75 -20.94 -54.72
N LYS A 2 -23.53 -20.81 -54.20
CA LYS A 2 -23.09 -20.21 -52.92
C LYS A 2 -23.15 -21.12 -51.68
N ALA A 3 -21.98 -21.68 -51.40
CA ALA A 3 -21.55 -22.36 -50.19
C ALA A 3 -21.23 -21.35 -49.09
N PHE A 4 -21.57 -21.68 -47.84
CA PHE A 4 -21.05 -21.01 -46.65
C PHE A 4 -20.37 -22.05 -45.76
N THR A 5 -19.06 -22.17 -46.00
CA THR A 5 -17.96 -22.45 -45.06
C THR A 5 -18.30 -23.08 -43.70
N LEU A 6 -18.02 -24.39 -43.61
CA LEU A 6 -17.66 -25.09 -42.38
C LEU A 6 -16.33 -24.52 -41.84
N SER A 7 -16.35 -23.92 -40.65
CA SER A 7 -15.17 -23.74 -39.80
C SER A 7 -15.68 -23.45 -38.39
N THR A 8 -14.94 -23.89 -37.37
CA THR A 8 -15.24 -23.76 -35.91
C THR A 8 -16.13 -24.81 -35.25
N LEU A 9 -15.90 -26.10 -35.49
CA LEU A 9 -16.26 -27.10 -34.47
C LEU A 9 -15.25 -28.24 -34.42
N ALA A 10 -14.81 -28.57 -33.21
CA ALA A 10 -13.95 -29.69 -32.80
C ALA A 10 -12.43 -29.46 -32.79
N LEU A 11 -11.95 -28.61 -31.85
CA LEU A 11 -10.62 -28.77 -31.25
C LEU A 11 -10.66 -28.58 -29.72
N ALA A 12 -11.58 -29.26 -29.05
CA ALA A 12 -11.71 -29.24 -27.58
C ALA A 12 -11.97 -30.63 -27.00
N ILE A 13 -11.21 -31.62 -27.45
CA ILE A 13 -11.21 -32.95 -26.84
C ILE A 13 -9.75 -33.37 -26.76
N LEU A 14 -9.14 -33.21 -25.58
CA LEU A 14 -7.98 -33.96 -25.05
C LEU A 14 -7.43 -33.19 -23.85
N LEU A 15 -8.01 -33.37 -22.66
CA LEU A 15 -7.35 -33.20 -21.34
C LEU A 15 -8.28 -33.63 -20.17
N SER A 16 -9.16 -34.63 -20.37
CA SER A 16 -9.87 -35.30 -19.28
C SER A 16 -9.00 -36.37 -18.63
N GLY A 17 -7.97 -35.95 -17.89
CA GLY A 17 -7.07 -36.89 -17.22
C GLY A 17 -6.32 -36.24 -16.07
N CYS A 18 -7.00 -36.09 -14.94
CA CYS A 18 -6.47 -36.16 -13.57
C CYS A 18 -7.54 -35.65 -12.59
N GLN A 19 -8.29 -36.55 -11.97
CA GLN A 19 -9.03 -36.23 -10.75
C GLN A 19 -8.17 -36.67 -9.56
N PRO A 20 -7.73 -35.76 -8.67
CA PRO A 20 -7.01 -36.17 -7.47
C PRO A 20 -7.93 -37.00 -6.58
N LYS A 21 -7.39 -38.09 -6.05
CA LYS A 21 -8.06 -38.99 -5.09
C LYS A 21 -8.45 -38.18 -3.85
N GLN A 22 -9.75 -37.95 -3.63
CA GLN A 22 -10.23 -37.33 -2.40
C GLN A 22 -9.95 -38.27 -1.21
N PRO A 23 -9.35 -37.79 -0.11
CA PRO A 23 -9.19 -38.59 1.09
C PRO A 23 -10.54 -38.82 1.76
N ASP A 24 -10.75 -40.04 2.26
CA ASP A 24 -12.00 -40.52 2.83
C ASP A 24 -12.46 -39.67 4.02
N SER A 25 -13.66 -39.09 3.88
CA SER A 25 -14.38 -38.35 4.91
C SER A 25 -15.01 -39.31 5.93
N SER A 26 -14.23 -39.91 6.84
CA SER A 26 -14.83 -40.59 8.00
C SER A 26 -13.86 -40.75 9.16
N SER A 27 -13.74 -39.70 9.98
CA SER A 27 -13.54 -39.73 11.45
C SER A 27 -13.08 -38.36 11.95
N ALA A 28 -14.04 -37.45 12.12
CA ALA A 28 -13.80 -36.16 12.75
C ALA A 28 -13.67 -36.34 14.28
N PRO A 29 -12.81 -35.57 14.97
CA PRO A 29 -13.26 -34.82 16.13
C PRO A 29 -13.86 -33.51 15.61
N GLN A 30 -15.11 -33.23 15.99
CA GLN A 30 -15.77 -31.96 15.71
C GLN A 30 -14.91 -30.83 16.30
N ARG A 31 -14.18 -30.15 15.42
CA ARG A 31 -13.41 -28.95 15.75
C ARG A 31 -14.46 -27.90 16.16
N VAL A 32 -14.47 -27.56 17.44
CA VAL A 32 -15.20 -26.42 18.03
C VAL A 32 -15.33 -25.32 17.00
N ALA A 33 -16.57 -24.92 16.72
CA ALA A 33 -16.88 -23.86 15.77
C ALA A 33 -15.97 -22.68 16.05
N ALA A 34 -14.96 -22.49 15.19
CA ALA A 34 -14.09 -21.36 15.28
C ALA A 34 -15.00 -20.16 15.06
N THR A 35 -15.24 -19.39 16.12
CA THR A 35 -15.72 -18.03 16.00
C THR A 35 -14.79 -17.38 14.99
N ALA A 36 -15.26 -17.19 13.77
CA ALA A 36 -14.53 -16.45 12.75
C ALA A 36 -14.40 -15.04 13.34
N GLN A 37 -13.27 -14.79 14.00
CA GLN A 37 -12.88 -13.46 14.39
C GLN A 37 -12.86 -12.69 13.07
N GLN A 38 -13.88 -11.85 12.87
CA GLN A 38 -13.90 -10.91 11.77
C GLN A 38 -12.64 -10.07 11.93
N GLN A 39 -11.65 -10.39 11.11
CA GLN A 39 -10.43 -9.64 11.02
C GLN A 39 -10.83 -8.30 10.43
N VAL A 40 -11.08 -7.31 11.29
CA VAL A 40 -11.27 -5.93 10.87
C VAL A 40 -9.98 -5.56 10.15
N ALA A 41 -10.01 -5.52 8.83
CA ALA A 41 -8.87 -5.08 8.06
C ALA A 41 -8.58 -3.64 8.49
N SER A 42 -7.47 -3.44 9.21
CA SER A 42 -7.06 -2.10 9.60
C SER A 42 -6.65 -1.36 8.34
N THR A 43 -7.35 -0.26 8.03
CA THR A 43 -6.92 0.66 6.98
C THR A 43 -5.48 1.12 7.29
N PRO A 44 -4.53 1.05 6.34
CA PRO A 44 -3.18 1.55 6.57
C PRO A 44 -3.20 3.05 6.91
N TRP A 45 -2.35 3.48 7.83
CA TRP A 45 -2.31 4.89 8.31
C TRP A 45 -2.16 5.92 7.19
N TRP A 46 -1.46 5.56 6.11
CA TRP A 46 -1.17 6.44 4.97
C TRP A 46 -2.36 6.62 4.03
N HIS A 47 -3.39 5.76 4.12
CA HIS A 47 -4.56 5.82 3.25
C HIS A 47 -5.30 7.16 3.38
N ASP A 48 -5.37 7.69 4.61
CA ASP A 48 -6.05 8.94 4.95
C ASP A 48 -5.06 10.06 5.36
N ALA A 49 -3.77 9.89 5.04
CA ALA A 49 -2.75 10.86 5.40
C ALA A 49 -2.72 12.08 4.45
N VAL A 50 -2.58 13.26 5.03
CA VAL A 50 -2.34 14.52 4.32
C VAL A 50 -0.84 14.83 4.43
N PHE A 51 -0.14 14.64 3.32
CA PHE A 51 1.30 14.86 3.25
C PHE A 51 1.63 16.32 2.94
N HIS A 52 2.64 16.85 3.63
CA HIS A 52 3.28 18.11 3.28
C HIS A 52 4.74 17.86 2.94
N GLN A 53 5.16 18.24 1.73
CA GLN A 53 6.55 18.16 1.33
C GLN A 53 7.32 19.36 1.89
N VAL A 54 8.40 19.09 2.62
CA VAL A 54 9.23 20.11 3.28
C VAL A 54 10.65 19.99 2.76
N TRP A 55 11.22 21.12 2.35
CA TRP A 55 12.66 21.29 2.15
C TRP A 55 13.25 21.92 3.42
N PRO A 56 13.98 21.16 4.28
CA PRO A 56 14.39 21.63 5.61
C PRO A 56 15.14 22.97 5.57
N ARG A 57 16.08 23.11 4.63
CA ARG A 57 16.95 24.28 4.48
C ARG A 57 16.21 25.57 4.14
N SER A 58 14.98 25.50 3.64
CA SER A 58 14.19 26.69 3.29
C SER A 58 12.99 26.93 4.20
N PHE A 59 12.74 26.05 5.18
CA PHE A 59 11.46 26.02 5.88
C PHE A 59 11.38 27.00 7.05
N ASN A 60 12.27 26.87 8.03
CA ASN A 60 12.32 27.77 9.18
C ASN A 60 13.71 27.75 9.81
N ASP A 61 14.37 28.91 9.84
CA ASP A 61 15.68 29.15 10.47
C ASP A 61 15.47 29.66 11.90
N THR A 62 16.12 29.04 12.89
CA THR A 62 16.03 29.38 14.32
C THR A 62 17.32 29.90 14.93
N ASP A 63 18.45 29.79 14.25
CA ASP A 63 19.76 30.28 14.72
C ASP A 63 20.33 31.44 13.91
N ALA A 64 19.59 31.89 12.89
CA ALA A 64 19.86 33.01 12.02
C ALA A 64 21.12 32.84 11.14
N ASP A 65 21.47 31.60 10.77
CA ASP A 65 22.57 31.31 9.84
C ASP A 65 22.18 31.44 8.35
N GLY A 66 20.88 31.65 8.07
CA GLY A 66 20.31 31.76 6.71
C GLY A 66 19.81 30.44 6.14
N HIS A 67 19.81 29.36 6.92
CA HIS A 67 19.36 28.03 6.55
C HIS A 67 18.35 27.49 7.56
N GLY A 68 17.26 26.94 7.05
CA GLY A 68 16.30 26.26 7.91
C GLY A 68 16.89 25.01 8.56
N ASP A 69 16.42 24.72 9.76
CA ASP A 69 16.97 23.69 10.63
C ASP A 69 15.86 22.82 11.26
N PHE A 70 16.26 21.72 11.90
CA PHE A 70 15.30 20.79 12.50
C PHE A 70 14.56 21.37 13.71
N ASN A 71 15.17 22.27 14.48
CA ASN A 71 14.48 22.95 15.57
C ASN A 71 13.39 23.87 15.01
N GLY A 72 13.66 24.52 13.88
CA GLY A 72 12.68 25.30 13.13
C GLY A 72 11.52 24.45 12.62
N MET A 73 11.79 23.23 12.14
CA MET A 73 10.73 22.29 11.79
C MET A 73 9.88 21.92 13.00
N THR A 74 10.50 21.59 14.14
CA THR A 74 9.79 21.29 15.39
C THR A 74 8.93 22.46 15.86
N ALA A 75 9.44 23.69 15.77
CA ALA A 75 8.71 24.90 16.16
C ALA A 75 7.44 25.17 15.32
N LYS A 76 7.34 24.57 14.12
CA LYS A 76 6.18 24.70 13.22
C LYS A 76 5.25 23.49 13.21
N LEU A 77 5.51 22.44 14.01
CA LEU A 77 4.64 21.26 14.05
C LEU A 77 3.20 21.61 14.46
N ALA A 78 3.02 22.53 15.41
CA ALA A 78 1.70 22.98 15.81
C ALA A 78 0.94 23.65 14.64
N TYR A 79 1.62 24.53 13.89
CA TYR A 79 1.06 25.15 12.68
C TYR A 79 0.68 24.10 11.62
N LEU A 80 1.53 23.11 11.38
CA LEU A 80 1.25 22.04 10.41
C LEU A 80 0.05 21.20 10.86
N GLN A 81 -0.05 20.90 12.15
CA GLN A 81 -1.17 20.17 12.72
C GLN A 81 -2.48 20.96 12.64
N GLU A 82 -2.46 22.28 12.87
CA GLU A 82 -3.63 23.16 12.70
C GLU A 82 -4.16 23.17 11.25
N LEU A 83 -3.27 23.00 10.26
CA LEU A 83 -3.65 22.84 8.85
C LEU A 83 -4.19 21.43 8.52
N GLY A 84 -4.20 20.50 9.48
CA GLY A 84 -4.62 19.11 9.28
C GLY A 84 -3.56 18.22 8.62
N ILE A 85 -2.32 18.67 8.52
CA ILE A 85 -1.21 17.87 8.01
C ILE A 85 -0.81 16.85 9.08
N ASN A 86 -0.70 15.59 8.69
CA ASN A 86 -0.36 14.48 9.61
C ASN A 86 0.81 13.62 9.13
N ALA A 87 1.40 13.95 7.98
CA ALA A 87 2.61 13.31 7.48
C ALA A 87 3.53 14.34 6.79
N LEU A 88 4.84 14.21 7.00
CA LEU A 88 5.84 15.06 6.35
C LEU A 88 6.65 14.23 5.35
N TRP A 89 6.83 14.75 4.14
CA TRP A 89 7.76 14.22 3.16
C TRP A 89 8.94 15.18 3.05
N LEU A 90 10.11 14.76 3.51
CA LEU A 90 11.30 15.59 3.48
C LEU A 90 12.09 15.38 2.18
N THR A 91 12.67 16.46 1.65
CA THR A 91 13.75 16.36 0.65
C THR A 91 14.97 15.63 1.26
N PRO A 92 15.95 15.20 0.45
CA PRO A 92 17.19 14.60 0.98
C PRO A 92 17.84 15.47 2.05
N MET A 93 18.26 14.86 3.16
CA MET A 93 18.84 15.52 4.34
C MET A 93 20.20 14.97 4.75
N PHE A 94 20.73 14.02 3.98
CA PHE A 94 22.08 13.50 4.20
C PHE A 94 23.12 14.40 3.52
N GLU A 95 24.38 14.27 3.94
CA GLU A 95 25.49 14.98 3.30
C GLU A 95 25.51 14.73 1.79
N ALA A 96 25.56 15.81 1.02
CA ALA A 96 25.50 15.79 -0.44
C ALA A 96 26.32 16.96 -1.02
N PRO A 97 26.81 16.84 -2.27
CA PRO A 97 27.60 17.90 -2.92
C PRO A 97 26.75 19.08 -3.43
N SER A 98 25.42 18.95 -3.43
CA SER A 98 24.49 19.97 -3.90
C SER A 98 23.36 20.20 -2.89
N TYR A 99 22.57 21.25 -3.10
CA TYR A 99 21.52 21.69 -2.17
C TYR A 99 20.11 21.13 -2.47
N HIS A 100 19.95 20.34 -3.54
CA HIS A 100 18.67 19.81 -4.01
C HIS A 100 18.61 18.28 -3.91
#